data_AF-A0A6L4AGE3-F1
#
_entry.id   AF-A0A6L4AGE3-F1
#
_cell.length_a   1.000
_cell.length_b   1.000
_cell.length_c   1.000
_cell.angle_alpha   90.00
_cell.angle_beta   90.00
_cell.angle_gamma   90.00
#
_symmetry.space_group_name_H-M   'P 1'
#
loop_
_entity.id
_entity.type
_entity.pdbx_description
1 polymer ?
#
loop_
_entity_poly.entity_id
_entity_poly.type
_entity_poly.pdbx_seq_one_letter_code
_entity_poly.pdbx_strand_id
1 'polypeptide(L)'
;MYSCRVLDEDIQVQERVFGNIREQSLEEIWQSADYRQFRQQAGSNIYAPCWSCSLGPCATLINDSLYANDCYGSNVPCGHCLWSLGGIRCL
;
A
#
# COMPACT_ATOMS: atom_id res chain seq x y z
N MET A 1 -10.01 -10.11 -7.92
CA MET A 1 -8.86 -9.25 -8.26
C MET A 1 -9.38 -7.82 -8.27
N TYR A 2 -8.86 -6.97 -7.40
CA TYR A 2 -9.29 -5.58 -7.28
C TYR A 2 -8.33 -4.70 -8.09
N SER A 3 -8.86 -3.68 -8.77
CA SER A 3 -8.06 -2.69 -9.49
C SER A 3 -8.54 -1.28 -9.17
N CYS A 4 -7.62 -0.32 -9.26
CA CYS A 4 -7.96 1.10 -9.30
C CYS A 4 -7.47 1.70 -10.62
N ARG A 5 -8.07 2.82 -11.03
CA ARG A 5 -7.70 3.52 -12.27
C ARG A 5 -7.17 4.90 -11.95
N VAL A 6 -6.01 5.23 -12.49
CA VAL A 6 -5.35 6.52 -12.30
C VAL A 6 -4.86 7.03 -13.65
N LEU A 7 -5.32 8.21 -14.06
CA LEU A 7 -4.99 8.80 -15.36
C LEU A 7 -5.23 7.82 -16.53
N ASP A 8 -6.37 7.13 -16.49
CA ASP A 8 -6.79 6.08 -17.43
C ASP A 8 -5.93 4.81 -17.48
N GLU A 9 -4.95 4.66 -16.58
CA GLU A 9 -4.19 3.42 -16.41
C GLU A 9 -4.76 2.57 -15.28
N ASP A 10 -4.88 1.26 -15.52
CA ASP A 10 -5.32 0.30 -14.51
C ASP A 10 -4.13 -0.18 -13.67
N ILE A 11 -4.27 -0.04 -12.35
CA ILE A 11 -3.31 -0.50 -11.35
C ILE A 11 -3.95 -1.67 -10.58
N GLN A 12 -3.23 -2.79 -10.53
CA GLN A 12 -3.66 -3.96 -9.79
C GLN A 12 -3.43 -3.74 -8.29
N VAL A 13 -4.49 -3.96 -7.50
CA VAL A 13 -4.44 -3.83 -6.05
C VAL A 13 -4.43 -5.22 -5.44
N GLN A 14 -3.37 -5.52 -4.70
CA GLN A 14 -3.23 -6.78 -3.98
C GLN A 14 -3.49 -6.58 -2.49
N GLU A 15 -4.17 -7.53 -1.88
CA GLU A 15 -4.32 -7.57 -0.42
C GLU A 15 -2.97 -7.81 0.26
N ARG A 16 -2.76 -7.17 1.40
CA ARG A 16 -1.62 -7.43 2.28
C ARG A 16 -2.13 -8.13 3.51
N VAL A 17 -1.76 -9.41 3.67
CA VAL A 17 -2.20 -10.28 4.76
C VAL A 17 -1.07 -10.40 5.78
N PHE A 18 -1.39 -10.15 7.04
CA PHE A 18 -0.43 -10.25 8.16
C PHE A 18 -0.73 -11.38 9.15
N GLY A 19 -1.82 -12.11 8.94
CA GLY A 19 -2.21 -13.22 9.78
C GLY A 19 -3.68 -13.59 9.63
N ASN A 20 -4.09 -14.64 10.35
CA ASN A 20 -5.46 -15.14 10.37
C ASN A 20 -5.94 -15.24 11.82
N ILE A 21 -7.03 -14.52 12.15
CA ILE A 21 -7.58 -14.49 13.52
C ILE A 21 -8.12 -15.85 14.01
N ARG A 22 -8.31 -16.81 13.10
CA ARG A 22 -8.69 -18.19 13.45
C ARG A 22 -7.49 -19.02 13.93
N GLU A 23 -6.28 -18.59 13.62
CA GLU A 23 -5.02 -19.29 13.91
C GLU A 23 -4.19 -18.55 14.97
N GLN A 24 -4.30 -17.23 15.02
CA GLN A 24 -3.56 -16.35 15.94
C GLN A 24 -4.53 -15.34 16.57
N SER A 25 -4.28 -14.91 17.79
CA SER A 25 -5.03 -13.81 18.38
C SER A 25 -4.79 -12.50 17.63
N LEU A 26 -5.76 -11.59 17.69
CA LEU A 26 -5.60 -10.27 17.10
C LEU A 26 -4.41 -9.51 17.69
N GLU A 27 -4.13 -9.68 18.99
CA GLU A 27 -2.99 -9.06 19.65
C GLU A 27 -1.65 -9.58 19.10
N GLU A 28 -1.53 -10.88 18.84
CA GLU A 28 -0.32 -11.46 18.24
C GLU A 28 -0.08 -10.91 16.83
N ILE A 29 -1.13 -10.87 15.99
CA ILE A 29 -1.05 -10.29 14.65
C ILE A 29 -0.68 -8.80 14.75
N TRP A 30 -1.31 -8.07 15.67
CA TRP A 30 -1.05 -6.66 15.91
C TRP A 30 0.39 -6.40 16.40
N GLN A 31 0.97 -7.30 17.19
CA GLN A 31 2.34 -7.16 17.69
C GLN A 31 3.40 -7.81 16.79
N SER A 32 3.01 -8.46 15.70
CA SER A 32 3.94 -9.03 14.72
C SER A 32 4.91 -7.97 14.18
N ALA A 33 6.17 -8.34 13.96
CA ALA A 33 7.18 -7.41 13.47
C ALA A 33 6.77 -6.80 12.11
N ASP A 34 6.25 -7.62 11.21
CA ASP A 34 5.85 -7.23 9.86
C ASP A 34 4.72 -6.21 9.87
N TYR A 35 3.65 -6.44 10.64
CA TYR A 35 2.54 -5.51 10.71
C TYR A 35 2.91 -4.21 11.43
N ARG A 36 3.76 -4.28 12.45
CA ARG A 36 4.32 -3.09 13.12
C ARG A 36 5.13 -2.23 12.17
N GLN A 37 6.01 -2.84 11.39
CA GLN A 37 6.82 -2.14 10.40
C GLN A 37 5.93 -1.50 9.33
N PHE A 38 4.96 -2.25 8.80
CA PHE A 38 4.02 -1.75 7.80
C PHE A 38 3.23 -0.53 8.31
N ARG A 39 2.59 -0.63 9.49
CA ARG A 39 1.80 0.50 10.02
C ARG A 39 2.65 1.71 10.37
N GLN A 40 3.89 1.50 10.82
CA GLN A 40 4.81 2.60 11.11
C GLN A 40 5.19 3.34 9.82
N GLN A 41 5.51 2.61 8.75
CA GLN A 41 5.83 3.20 7.45
C GLN A 41 4.61 3.88 6.81
N ALA A 42 3.43 3.30 6.98
CA ALA A 42 2.19 3.89 6.51
C ALA A 42 1.88 5.21 7.24
N GLY A 43 2.04 5.23 8.57
CA GLY A 43 1.79 6.41 9.39
C GLY A 43 2.84 7.52 9.23
N SER A 44 4.05 7.20 8.76
CA SER A 44 5.11 8.19 8.55
C SER A 44 5.00 8.96 7.23
N ASN A 45 4.12 8.56 6.31
CA ASN A 45 3.88 9.24 5.03
C ASN A 45 5.15 9.48 4.18
N ILE A 46 6.16 8.62 4.32
CA ILE A 46 7.43 8.70 3.57
C ILE A 46 7.39 8.01 2.20
N TYR A 47 6.20 7.65 1.71
CA TYR A 47 5.99 7.09 0.38
C TYR A 47 5.78 8.18 -0.68
N ALA A 48 5.96 7.84 -1.94
CA ALA A 48 5.82 8.81 -3.04
C ALA A 48 4.39 9.41 -3.10
N PRO A 49 4.25 10.76 -3.21
CA PRO A 49 2.95 11.42 -3.33
C PRO A 49 2.43 11.32 -4.77
N CYS A 50 2.10 10.10 -5.22
CA CYS A 50 1.81 9.80 -6.61
C CYS A 50 0.70 10.66 -7.22
N TRP A 51 -0.30 11.08 -6.42
CA TRP A 51 -1.35 11.99 -6.87
C TRP A 51 -0.82 13.33 -7.41
N SER A 52 0.28 13.84 -6.85
CA SER A 52 0.91 15.11 -7.26
C SER A 52 2.28 14.91 -7.91
N CYS A 53 2.64 13.67 -8.24
CA CYS A 53 3.95 13.36 -8.81
C CYS A 53 3.98 13.65 -10.31
N SER A 54 4.91 14.50 -10.74
CA SER A 54 5.10 14.85 -12.16
C SER A 54 5.73 13.73 -13.00
N LEU A 55 6.25 12.67 -12.37
CA LEU A 55 6.87 11.53 -13.04
C LEU A 55 5.89 10.37 -13.29
N GLY A 56 4.66 10.48 -12.81
CA GLY A 56 3.60 9.50 -13.06
C GLY A 56 2.92 9.70 -14.42
N PRO A 57 2.04 8.76 -14.82
CA PRO A 57 1.65 7.55 -14.08
C PRO A 57 2.72 6.44 -14.11
N CYS A 58 2.71 5.59 -13.08
CA CYS A 58 3.69 4.51 -12.91
C CYS A 58 3.02 3.12 -12.93
N ALA A 59 1.89 2.94 -13.64
CA ALA A 59 1.10 1.72 -13.52
C ALA A 59 1.89 0.46 -13.89
N THR A 60 2.72 0.52 -14.94
CA THR A 60 3.61 -0.59 -15.32
C THR A 60 4.56 -0.99 -14.19
N LEU A 61 5.20 -0.01 -13.54
CA LEU A 61 6.12 -0.26 -12.43
C LEU A 61 5.42 -0.95 -11.24
N ILE A 62 4.21 -0.50 -10.92
CA ILE A 62 3.42 -1.03 -9.81
C ILE A 62 2.89 -2.43 -10.13
N ASN A 63 2.50 -2.68 -11.38
CA ASN A 63 1.94 -3.95 -11.82
C ASN A 63 3.01 -5.04 -11.99
N ASP A 64 4.24 -4.69 -12.39
CA ASP A 64 5.31 -5.64 -12.69
C ASP A 64 6.21 -5.96 -11.47
N SER A 65 6.18 -5.13 -10.42
CA SER A 65 7.03 -5.32 -9.25
C SER A 65 6.34 -6.15 -8.17
N LEU A 66 6.91 -7.32 -7.86
CA LEU A 66 6.47 -8.18 -6.76
C LEU A 66 6.70 -7.56 -5.36
N TYR A 67 7.60 -6.58 -5.24
CA TYR A 67 8.10 -6.10 -3.94
C TYR A 67 8.13 -4.58 -3.77
N ALA A 68 8.16 -3.79 -4.85
CA ALA A 68 8.20 -2.33 -4.78
C ALA A 68 6.80 -1.76 -5.01
N ASN A 69 6.19 -1.20 -3.96
CA ASN A 69 4.85 -0.62 -4.06
C ASN A 69 4.87 0.86 -4.52
N ASP A 70 6.07 1.45 -4.63
CA ASP A 70 6.34 2.75 -5.23
C ASP A 70 7.73 2.77 -5.92
N CYS A 71 8.08 3.89 -6.57
CA CYS A 71 9.36 4.06 -7.25
C CYS A 71 10.58 4.18 -6.32
N TYR A 72 10.37 4.30 -5.01
CA TYR A 72 11.43 4.32 -4.00
C TYR A 72 11.67 2.94 -3.36
N GLY A 73 10.91 1.92 -3.76
CA GLY A 73 11.03 0.57 -3.19
C GLY A 73 10.33 0.43 -1.83
N SER A 74 9.32 1.26 -1.56
CA SER A 74 8.57 1.21 -0.32
C SER A 74 7.73 -0.07 -0.19
N ASN A 75 7.61 -0.56 1.04
CA ASN A 75 6.72 -1.68 1.39
C ASN A 75 5.25 -1.24 1.56
N VAL A 76 4.99 0.08 1.62
CA VAL A 76 3.63 0.62 1.65
C VAL A 76 3.22 1.10 0.25
N PRO A 77 1.95 0.89 -0.15
CA PRO A 77 1.44 1.33 -1.43
C PRO A 77 1.69 2.81 -1.68
N CYS A 78 2.04 3.12 -2.93
CA CYS A 78 2.08 4.48 -3.40
C CYS A 78 0.76 5.22 -3.14
N GLY A 79 0.82 6.55 -2.99
CA GLY A 79 -0.31 7.39 -2.58
C GLY A 79 -1.46 7.53 -3.59
N HIS A 80 -1.66 6.60 -4.52
CA HIS A 80 -2.84 6.58 -5.40
C HIS A 80 -4.12 6.30 -4.63
N CYS A 81 -4.06 5.40 -3.65
CA CYS A 81 -5.17 5.19 -2.73
C CYS A 81 -5.20 6.35 -1.72
N LEU A 82 -6.27 7.14 -1.73
CA LEU A 82 -6.45 8.32 -0.84
C LEU A 82 -6.60 7.95 0.65
N TRP A 83 -6.32 6.70 1.03
CA TRP A 83 -6.47 6.20 2.39
C TRP A 83 -5.58 6.94 3.39
N SER A 84 -4.31 7.12 3.05
CA SER A 84 -3.36 7.87 3.89
C SER A 84 -3.61 9.38 3.90
N LEU A 85 -4.38 9.88 2.92
CA LEU A 85 -4.90 11.25 2.89
C LEU A 85 -6.24 11.39 3.63
N GLY A 86 -6.73 10.31 4.27
CA GLY A 86 -7.98 10.30 5.02
C GLY A 86 -9.25 10.33 4.15
N GLY A 87 -9.11 10.23 2.83
CA GLY A 87 -10.24 10.23 1.88
C GLY A 87 -11.04 8.92 1.90
N ILE A 88 -10.41 7.83 2.35
CA ILE A 88 -11.04 6.51 2.55
C ILE A 88 -10.49 5.90 3.84
N ARG A 89 -11.40 5.46 4.74
CA ARG A 89 -11.05 4.92 6.07
C ARG A 89 -11.05 3.40 6.11
N CYS A 90 -10.40 2.77 5.14
CA CYS A 90 -10.23 1.31 5.14
C CYS A 90 -8.77 1.02 5.51
N LEU A 91 -8.49 0.87 6.80
CA LEU A 91 -7.28 0.26 7.34
C LEU A 91 -7.68 -1.01 8.07
#